data_AF-A0A9Q1J1M9-F1
#
_entry.id   AF-A0A9Q1J1M9-F1
#
_cell.length_a   1.000
_cell.length_b   1.000
_cell.length_c   1.000
_cell.angle_alpha   90.00
_cell.angle_beta   90.00
_cell.angle_gamma   90.00
#
_symmetry.space_group_name_H-M   'P 1'
#
loop_
_entity.id
_entity.type
_entity.pdbx_description
1 polymer ?
#
loop_
_entity_poly.entity_id
_entity_poly.type
_entity_poly.pdbx_seq_one_letter_code
_entity_poly.pdbx_strand_id
1 'polypeptide(L)'
;MAAVCCRSTAEVACCTCITHICDVKNLKPDSISKEIDENFSRVGVKVHCLPLVSGQPCSSGIAMFLTLMRLGKGIPGKQWIGKHRRPRAVTWQMKRGILARLEREAENEYWLSRPYMSPEQERGHSAERRLQRFMDFKATKAANMPEHKYLTDHLNHLKVTKNWSS
;
A
#
# COMPACT_ATOMS: atom_id res chain seq x y z
N MET A 1 1.34 14.51 -21.32
CA MET A 1 -0.12 14.56 -21.56
C MET A 1 -0.80 14.65 -20.20
N ALA A 2 -1.12 15.87 -19.80
CA ALA A 2 -1.93 16.16 -18.63
C ALA A 2 -3.37 16.40 -19.11
N ALA A 3 -4.35 15.84 -18.41
CA ALA A 3 -5.74 16.26 -18.51
C ALA A 3 -6.13 16.82 -17.14
N VAL A 4 -6.18 18.15 -17.09
CA VAL A 4 -6.91 18.91 -16.09
C VAL A 4 -8.24 19.29 -16.74
N CYS A 5 -9.36 19.05 -16.08
CA CYS A 5 -10.62 19.74 -16.36
C CYS A 5 -11.31 20.07 -15.03
N CYS A 6 -11.46 21.37 -14.77
CA CYS A 6 -12.41 21.98 -13.82
C CYS A 6 -13.86 21.74 -14.34
N ARG A 7 -14.99 21.92 -13.64
CA ARG A 7 -15.41 22.85 -12.56
C ARG A 7 -16.86 22.52 -12.15
N SER A 8 -17.23 22.89 -10.91
CA SER A 8 -18.55 23.36 -10.36
C SER A 8 -19.86 22.64 -10.76
N THR A 9 -20.77 22.32 -9.84
CA THR A 9 -21.59 23.23 -8.99
C THR A 9 -22.03 22.50 -7.70
N ALA A 10 -21.72 23.02 -6.50
CA ALA A 10 -22.53 23.95 -5.71
C ALA A 10 -23.84 23.34 -5.17
N GLU A 11 -23.84 23.00 -3.88
CA GLU A 11 -24.98 23.24 -3.01
C GLU A 11 -24.49 23.54 -1.59
N VAL A 12 -24.88 24.72 -1.12
CA VAL A 12 -24.59 25.31 0.18
C VAL A 12 -25.76 24.99 1.08
N ALA A 13 -25.52 24.36 2.23
CA ALA A 13 -26.44 24.46 3.37
C ALA A 13 -25.72 24.17 4.71
N CYS A 14 -25.76 25.19 5.57
CA CYS A 14 -25.67 25.17 7.03
C CYS A 14 -24.36 24.76 7.72
N CYS A 15 -23.58 25.80 8.03
CA CYS A 15 -23.01 25.98 9.36
C CYS A 15 -24.04 25.77 10.48
N THR A 16 -23.53 25.48 11.68
CA THR A 16 -24.15 25.48 13.02
C THR A 16 -24.70 24.16 13.58
N CYS A 17 -23.78 23.27 13.94
CA CYS A 17 -23.76 22.58 15.24
C CYS A 17 -22.28 22.57 15.68
N ILE A 18 -21.80 23.63 16.35
CA ILE A 18 -21.71 23.71 17.81
C ILE A 18 -21.02 22.45 18.38
N THR A 19 -19.68 22.54 18.37
CA THR A 19 -18.81 22.25 19.52
C THR A 19 -19.25 21.12 20.44
N HIS A 20 -18.78 19.90 20.22
CA HIS A 20 -18.57 18.92 21.31
C HIS A 20 -17.76 17.69 20.89
N ILE A 21 -16.63 17.83 20.18
CA ILE A 21 -15.65 16.72 20.09
C ILE A 21 -14.24 17.32 20.11
N CYS A 22 -13.89 17.97 21.20
CA CYS A 22 -12.51 18.27 21.55
C CYS A 22 -12.23 17.67 22.91
N ASP A 23 -12.15 16.34 22.99
CA ASP A 23 -11.55 15.60 24.11
C ASP A 23 -11.35 14.13 23.74
N VAL A 24 -10.44 13.84 22.82
CA VAL A 24 -9.92 12.46 22.60
C VAL A 24 -8.42 12.42 22.91
N LYS A 25 -7.98 13.19 23.92
CA LYS A 25 -6.56 13.24 24.32
C LYS A 25 -6.21 12.40 25.55
N ASN A 26 -7.16 11.72 26.18
CA ASN A 26 -6.88 10.91 27.38
C ASN A 26 -7.76 9.66 27.53
N LEU A 27 -8.15 9.00 26.43
CA LEU A 27 -8.83 7.71 26.51
C LEU A 27 -7.79 6.59 26.46
N LYS A 28 -7.68 5.85 27.58
CA LYS A 28 -6.93 4.60 27.64
C LYS A 28 -7.32 3.73 26.43
N PRO A 29 -6.38 3.02 25.78
CA PRO A 29 -6.68 2.17 24.62
C PRO A 29 -7.78 1.11 24.91
N ASP A 30 -8.01 0.81 26.19
CA ASP A 30 -9.03 -0.14 26.66
C ASP A 30 -10.48 0.39 26.60
N SER A 31 -10.72 1.70 26.51
CA SER A 31 -12.09 2.25 26.41
C SER A 31 -12.58 2.37 24.97
N ILE A 32 -11.69 2.68 24.02
CA ILE A 32 -12.03 2.79 22.58
C ILE A 32 -12.37 1.41 21.99
N SER A 33 -11.69 0.35 22.43
CA SER A 33 -11.99 -1.02 22.00
C SER A 33 -13.40 -1.49 22.40
N LYS A 34 -13.86 -1.11 23.60
CA LYS A 34 -15.22 -1.42 24.09
C LYS A 34 -16.30 -0.65 23.33
N GLU A 35 -16.06 0.63 23.05
CA GLU A 35 -17.00 1.49 22.31
C GLU A 35 -17.13 1.08 20.84
N ILE A 36 -16.04 0.59 20.24
CA ILE A 36 -16.06 -0.03 18.90
C ILE A 36 -16.82 -1.36 18.93
N ASP A 37 -16.61 -2.22 19.94
CA ASP A 37 -17.31 -3.50 20.04
C ASP A 37 -18.82 -3.35 20.34
N GLU A 38 -19.23 -2.32 21.08
CA GLU A 38 -20.64 -1.95 21.28
C GLU A 38 -21.29 -1.39 20.00
N ASN A 39 -20.58 -0.57 19.23
CA ASN A 39 -21.09 -0.07 17.95
C ASN A 39 -21.21 -1.19 16.89
N PHE A 40 -20.32 -2.19 16.89
CA PHE A 40 -20.44 -3.35 15.98
C PHE A 40 -21.55 -4.33 16.36
N SER A 41 -21.87 -4.46 17.66
CA SER A 41 -22.97 -5.31 18.12
C SER A 41 -24.35 -4.68 17.86
N ARG A 42 -24.46 -3.34 17.81
CA ARG A 42 -25.64 -2.62 17.26
C ARG A 42 -25.89 -2.87 15.77
N VAL A 43 -24.85 -3.15 14.99
CA VAL A 43 -24.95 -3.48 13.54
C VAL A 43 -25.11 -5.00 13.32
N GLY A 44 -25.28 -5.79 14.39
CA GLY A 44 -25.53 -7.24 14.30
C GLY A 44 -24.31 -8.08 13.92
N VAL A 45 -23.09 -7.53 14.00
CA VAL A 45 -21.85 -8.26 13.68
C VAL A 45 -21.33 -8.96 14.93
N LYS A 46 -21.60 -10.27 15.04
CA LYS A 46 -21.17 -11.10 16.17
C LYS A 46 -19.67 -11.42 16.07
N VAL A 47 -18.85 -10.83 16.95
CA VAL A 47 -17.41 -11.10 17.04
C VAL A 47 -17.22 -12.39 17.85
N HIS A 48 -16.90 -13.50 17.19
CA HIS A 48 -16.53 -14.73 17.89
C HIS A 48 -15.05 -14.70 18.30
N CYS A 49 -14.80 -14.47 19.59
CA CYS A 49 -13.52 -14.79 20.21
C CYS A 49 -13.49 -16.31 20.47
N LEU A 50 -12.74 -17.06 19.67
CA LEU A 50 -12.46 -18.47 19.96
C LEU A 50 -11.33 -18.54 21.00
N PRO A 51 -11.54 -19.22 22.15
CA PRO A 51 -10.46 -19.44 23.10
C PRO A 51 -9.43 -20.42 22.53
N LEU A 52 -8.15 -20.12 22.76
CA LEU A 52 -7.05 -21.07 22.61
C LEU A 52 -7.29 -22.23 23.59
N VAL A 53 -7.63 -23.41 23.07
CA VAL A 53 -7.67 -24.64 23.87
C VAL A 53 -6.49 -25.51 23.46
N SER A 54 -5.57 -25.66 24.41
CA SER A 54 -4.49 -26.64 24.44
C SER A 54 -5.04 -28.06 24.55
N GLY A 55 -4.58 -28.99 23.70
CA GLY A 55 -4.83 -30.42 23.85
C GLY A 55 -4.55 -31.24 22.59
N GLN A 56 -3.36 -31.83 22.50
CA GLN A 56 -3.11 -32.98 21.63
C GLN A 56 -3.70 -34.25 22.27
N PRO A 57 -4.08 -35.24 21.45
CA PRO A 57 -3.60 -36.58 21.73
C PRO A 57 -3.01 -37.29 20.50
N CYS A 58 -1.96 -38.06 20.76
CA CYS A 58 -1.31 -38.99 19.86
C CYS A 58 -2.13 -40.29 19.76
N SER A 59 -2.34 -40.84 18.55
CA SER A 59 -2.08 -42.25 18.19
C SER A 59 -2.87 -42.70 16.95
N SER A 60 -2.12 -43.20 15.97
CA SER A 60 -2.42 -44.32 15.06
C SER A 60 -3.76 -44.35 14.31
N GLY A 61 -3.69 -44.04 13.02
CA GLY A 61 -4.70 -44.41 12.04
C GLY A 61 -4.39 -43.73 10.70
N ILE A 62 -3.66 -44.42 9.81
CA ILE A 62 -3.59 -44.03 8.39
C ILE A 62 -4.99 -44.26 7.81
N ALA A 63 -5.82 -43.23 7.83
CA ALA A 63 -7.15 -43.25 7.25
C ALA A 63 -7.24 -42.13 6.20
N MET A 64 -6.97 -42.52 4.96
CA MET A 64 -7.55 -41.99 3.72
C MET A 64 -7.66 -40.47 3.59
N PHE A 65 -6.61 -39.88 3.02
CA PHE A 65 -6.49 -38.49 2.58
C PHE A 65 -7.47 -38.08 1.43
N LEU A 66 -8.54 -38.83 1.14
CA LEU A 66 -9.25 -38.70 -0.16
C LEU A 66 -10.79 -38.61 -0.13
N THR A 67 -11.44 -38.43 1.03
CA THR A 67 -12.92 -38.34 1.08
C THR A 67 -13.45 -37.22 1.98
N LEU A 68 -12.89 -36.01 1.84
CA LEU A 68 -13.53 -34.78 2.33
C LEU A 68 -13.74 -33.76 1.20
N MET A 69 -14.02 -34.24 -0.02
CA MET A 69 -14.72 -33.43 -1.01
C MET A 69 -16.19 -33.24 -0.58
N ARG A 70 -16.39 -32.33 0.38
CA ARG A 70 -17.33 -31.22 0.28
C ARG A 70 -18.79 -31.55 -0.08
N LEU A 71 -19.48 -32.30 0.78
CA LEU A 71 -20.95 -32.45 0.77
C LEU A 71 -21.66 -31.59 1.84
N GLY A 72 -21.13 -30.40 2.13
CA GLY A 72 -21.74 -29.48 3.09
C GLY A 72 -21.55 -28.03 2.69
N LYS A 73 -22.56 -27.44 2.04
CA LYS A 73 -22.70 -26.00 1.74
C LYS A 73 -21.59 -25.40 0.86
N GLY A 74 -21.61 -25.73 -0.43
CA GLY A 74 -20.85 -24.99 -1.46
C GLY A 74 -21.44 -23.60 -1.70
N ILE A 75 -20.58 -22.59 -1.79
CA ILE A 75 -20.99 -21.23 -2.20
C ILE A 75 -21.12 -21.27 -3.73
N PRO A 76 -22.27 -20.86 -4.30
CA PRO A 76 -22.45 -20.91 -5.75
C PRO A 76 -21.53 -19.90 -6.45
N GLY A 77 -20.89 -20.32 -7.54
CA GLY A 77 -20.05 -19.45 -8.37
C GLY A 77 -18.71 -19.04 -7.72
N LYS A 78 -18.18 -17.87 -8.13
CA LYS A 78 -16.89 -17.34 -7.64
C LYS A 78 -17.04 -16.78 -6.22
N GLN A 79 -16.20 -17.22 -5.28
CA GLN A 79 -16.35 -16.94 -3.84
C GLN A 79 -16.39 -15.44 -3.44
N TRP A 80 -15.69 -14.58 -4.19
CA TRP A 80 -15.49 -13.16 -3.83
C TRP A 80 -16.18 -12.17 -4.78
N ILE A 81 -16.98 -12.66 -5.73
CA ILE A 81 -17.60 -11.87 -6.81
C ILE A 81 -19.07 -12.31 -6.97
N GLY A 82 -19.95 -11.44 -7.46
CA GLY A 82 -21.36 -11.76 -7.72
C GLY A 82 -22.28 -11.55 -6.51
N LYS A 83 -23.51 -12.08 -6.59
CA LYS A 83 -24.60 -11.88 -5.60
C LYS A 83 -24.38 -12.66 -4.31
N HIS A 84 -23.95 -13.91 -4.40
CA HIS A 84 -23.79 -14.79 -3.25
C HIS A 84 -22.30 -15.01 -2.95
N ARG A 85 -21.73 -14.11 -2.14
CA ARG A 85 -20.31 -14.13 -1.75
C ARG A 85 -20.11 -14.81 -0.39
N ARG A 86 -18.88 -15.21 -0.10
CA ARG A 86 -18.51 -15.67 1.25
C ARG A 86 -18.45 -14.47 2.21
N PRO A 87 -19.16 -14.48 3.35
CA PRO A 87 -19.00 -13.43 4.35
C PRO A 87 -17.59 -13.52 4.96
N ARG A 88 -16.86 -12.39 4.98
CA ARG A 88 -15.57 -12.27 5.66
C ARG A 88 -15.76 -11.50 6.96
N ALA A 89 -15.66 -12.18 8.09
CA ALA A 89 -15.68 -11.53 9.39
C ALA A 89 -14.38 -10.71 9.59
N VAL A 90 -14.51 -9.54 10.20
CA VAL A 90 -13.37 -8.71 10.58
C VAL A 90 -12.75 -9.30 11.84
N THR A 91 -11.47 -9.68 11.76
CA THR A 91 -10.74 -10.20 12.91
C THR A 91 -10.20 -9.06 13.78
N TRP A 92 -9.94 -9.33 15.06
CA TRP A 92 -9.34 -8.35 15.96
C TRP A 92 -7.97 -7.83 15.46
N GLN A 93 -7.16 -8.69 14.85
CA GLN A 93 -5.88 -8.30 14.25
C GLN A 93 -6.06 -7.25 13.14
N MET A 94 -7.10 -7.38 12.32
CA MET A 94 -7.43 -6.39 11.30
C MET A 94 -7.83 -5.06 11.94
N LYS A 95 -8.64 -5.07 13.01
CA LYS A 95 -8.98 -3.85 13.77
C LYS A 95 -7.73 -3.17 14.33
N ARG A 96 -6.88 -3.93 15.02
CA ARG A 96 -5.60 -3.43 15.57
C ARG A 96 -4.70 -2.83 14.50
N GLY A 97 -4.56 -3.50 13.34
CA GLY A 97 -3.75 -3.02 12.23
C GLY A 97 -4.26 -1.71 11.63
N ILE A 98 -5.57 -1.52 11.60
CA ILE A 98 -6.20 -0.26 11.16
C ILE A 98 -5.92 0.84 12.19
N LEU A 99 -6.13 0.59 13.48
CA LEU A 99 -5.85 1.59 14.53
C LEU A 99 -4.41 2.08 14.49
N ALA A 100 -3.44 1.16 14.40
CA ALA A 100 -2.03 1.51 14.30
C ALA A 100 -1.66 2.26 13.00
N ARG A 101 -2.51 2.21 11.96
CA ARG A 101 -2.35 3.02 10.75
C ARG A 101 -2.94 4.42 10.95
N LEU A 102 -4.12 4.50 11.55
CA LEU A 102 -4.78 5.78 11.86
C LEU A 102 -3.94 6.63 12.82
N GLU A 103 -3.30 6.02 13.81
CA GLU A 103 -2.36 6.70 14.71
C GLU A 103 -1.20 7.33 13.93
N ARG A 104 -0.59 6.58 13.00
CA ARG A 104 0.48 7.11 12.13
C ARG A 104 0.00 8.18 11.17
N GLU A 105 -1.22 8.06 10.65
CA GLU A 105 -1.81 9.09 9.80
C GLU A 105 -2.03 10.39 10.58
N ALA A 106 -2.53 10.32 11.81
CA ALA A 106 -2.68 11.47 12.70
C ALA A 106 -1.34 12.13 13.07
N GLU A 107 -0.29 11.33 13.32
CA GLU A 107 1.06 11.84 13.52
C GLU A 107 1.59 12.56 12.27
N ASN A 108 1.40 11.96 11.08
CA ASN A 108 1.82 12.58 9.82
C ASN A 108 1.09 13.89 9.55
N GLU A 109 -0.22 13.96 9.79
CA GLU A 109 -1.01 15.19 9.66
C GLU A 109 -0.47 16.30 10.55
N TYR A 110 -0.11 15.98 11.80
CA TYR A 110 0.50 16.95 12.71
C TYR A 110 1.80 17.53 12.13
N TRP A 111 2.70 16.68 11.64
CA TRP A 111 3.97 17.13 11.07
C TRP A 111 3.81 17.91 9.76
N LEU A 112 2.86 17.53 8.91
CA LEU A 112 2.59 18.22 7.63
C LEU A 112 1.85 19.55 7.80
N SER A 113 1.18 19.77 8.93
CA SER A 113 0.41 20.99 9.19
C SER A 113 1.25 22.27 9.32
N ARG A 114 2.57 22.15 9.50
CA ARG A 114 3.47 23.27 9.80
C ARG A 114 4.53 23.45 8.71
N PRO A 115 4.19 24.11 7.59
CA PRO A 115 5.17 24.40 6.55
C PRO A 115 6.20 25.43 7.01
N TYR A 116 7.46 25.25 6.61
CA TYR A 116 8.55 26.19 6.93
C TYR A 116 8.56 27.45 6.05
N MET A 117 8.18 27.33 4.77
CA MET A 117 8.10 28.42 3.81
C MET A 117 6.67 28.63 3.34
N SER A 118 6.31 29.88 3.06
CA SER A 118 5.07 30.20 2.36
C SER A 118 5.16 29.82 0.86
N PRO A 119 4.02 29.59 0.19
CA PRO A 119 4.01 29.24 -1.24
C PRO A 119 4.66 30.31 -2.14
N GLU A 120 4.66 31.57 -1.70
CA GLU A 120 5.29 32.67 -2.42
C GLU A 120 6.82 32.59 -2.37
N GLN A 121 7.37 32.20 -1.21
CA GLN A 121 8.81 32.01 -1.01
C GLN A 121 9.35 30.77 -1.74
N GLU A 122 8.54 29.71 -1.84
CA GLU A 122 8.94 28.49 -2.55
C GLU A 122 9.06 28.71 -4.07
N ARG A 123 8.33 29.71 -4.60
CA ARG A 123 8.28 29.98 -6.04
C ARG A 123 9.66 30.28 -6.59
N GLY A 124 10.15 29.41 -7.47
CA GLY A 124 11.39 29.61 -8.22
C GLY A 124 12.68 29.20 -7.49
N HIS A 125 12.64 28.88 -6.19
CA HIS A 125 13.83 28.58 -5.38
C HIS A 125 14.68 27.41 -5.92
N SER A 126 14.07 26.45 -6.63
CA SER A 126 14.77 25.27 -7.17
C SER A 126 14.73 25.16 -8.70
N ALA A 127 14.32 26.21 -9.41
CA ALA A 127 14.11 26.18 -10.86
C ALA A 127 15.40 25.93 -11.63
N GLU A 128 16.49 26.64 -11.30
CA GLU A 128 17.79 26.51 -11.97
C GLU A 128 18.36 25.09 -11.83
N ARG A 129 18.35 24.54 -10.60
CA ARG A 129 18.80 23.17 -10.35
C ARG A 129 18.00 22.13 -11.13
N ARG A 130 16.69 22.32 -11.27
CA ARG A 130 15.83 21.43 -12.08
C ARG A 130 16.16 21.54 -13.56
N LEU A 131 16.44 22.76 -14.05
CA LEU A 131 16.84 23.00 -15.42
C LEU A 131 18.18 22.33 -15.74
N GLN A 132 19.18 22.49 -14.88
CA GLN A 132 20.49 21.84 -15.02
C GLN A 132 20.34 20.32 -15.10
N ARG A 133 19.66 19.69 -14.12
CA ARG A 133 19.39 18.24 -14.14
C ARG A 133 18.68 17.78 -15.41
N PHE A 134 17.76 18.60 -15.93
CA PHE A 134 17.06 18.30 -17.17
C PHE A 134 17.97 18.41 -18.39
N MET A 135 18.85 19.42 -18.45
CA MET A 135 19.86 19.55 -19.49
C MET A 135 20.86 18.40 -19.47
N ASP A 136 21.33 17.98 -18.29
CA ASP A 136 22.22 16.83 -18.12
C ASP A 136 21.55 15.53 -18.59
N PHE A 137 20.28 15.34 -18.23
CA PHE A 137 19.50 14.21 -18.73
C PHE A 137 19.35 14.23 -20.25
N LYS A 138 19.10 15.40 -20.85
CA LYS A 138 19.03 15.54 -22.30
C LYS A 138 20.38 15.25 -22.96
N ALA A 139 21.48 15.72 -22.37
CA ALA A 139 22.83 15.47 -22.84
C ALA A 139 23.21 13.99 -22.77
N THR A 140 22.94 13.32 -21.65
CA THR A 140 23.17 11.87 -21.52
C THR A 140 22.32 11.06 -22.49
N LYS A 141 21.08 11.47 -22.75
CA LYS A 141 20.25 10.85 -23.78
C LYS A 141 20.80 11.04 -25.18
N ALA A 142 21.30 12.23 -25.51
CA ALA A 142 21.95 12.51 -26.79
C ALA A 142 23.29 11.76 -26.95
N ALA A 143 24.01 11.54 -25.86
CA ALA A 143 25.29 10.83 -25.84
C ALA A 143 25.17 9.30 -25.95
N ASN A 144 23.95 8.74 -25.86
CA ASN A 144 23.72 7.30 -26.02
C ASN A 144 23.79 6.88 -27.50
N MET A 145 24.97 7.02 -28.11
CA MET A 145 25.29 6.51 -29.43
C MET A 145 26.03 5.16 -29.27
N PRO A 146 25.84 4.19 -30.18
CA PRO A 146 26.61 2.95 -30.15
C PRO A 146 28.12 3.23 -30.18
N GLU A 147 28.90 2.38 -29.52
CA GLU A 147 30.34 2.50 -29.47
C GLU A 147 30.98 2.43 -30.87
N HIS A 148 32.04 3.23 -31.07
CA HIS A 148 32.81 3.20 -32.30
C HIS A 148 33.53 1.86 -32.45
N LYS A 149 33.48 1.29 -33.67
CA LYS A 149 34.20 0.05 -34.00
C LYS A 149 35.48 0.40 -34.73
N TYR A 150 36.63 -0.06 -34.24
CA TYR A 150 37.93 0.23 -34.84
C TYR A 150 38.42 -0.93 -35.71
N LEU A 151 39.03 -0.58 -36.84
CA LEU A 151 39.59 -1.55 -37.79
C LEU A 151 40.77 -2.34 -37.19
N THR A 152 41.50 -1.73 -36.25
CA THR A 152 42.57 -2.38 -35.48
C THR A 152 42.08 -3.59 -34.71
N ASP A 153 40.89 -3.54 -34.13
CA ASP A 153 40.33 -4.63 -33.33
C ASP A 153 40.03 -5.84 -34.22
N HIS A 154 39.53 -5.57 -35.44
CA HIS A 154 39.31 -6.59 -36.46
C HIS A 154 40.63 -7.19 -36.98
N LEU A 155 41.64 -6.36 -37.27
CA LEU A 155 42.94 -6.85 -37.78
C LEU A 155 43.77 -7.58 -36.71
N ASN A 156 43.61 -7.22 -35.43
CA ASN A 156 44.28 -7.91 -34.32
C ASN A 156 43.88 -9.38 -34.24
N HIS A 157 42.65 -9.73 -34.66
CA HIS A 157 42.21 -11.12 -34.72
C HIS A 157 43.07 -12.00 -35.66
N LEU A 158 43.66 -11.42 -36.71
CA LEU A 158 44.54 -12.15 -37.63
C LEU A 158 45.86 -12.60 -36.99
N LYS A 159 46.24 -12.01 -35.85
CA LYS A 159 47.46 -12.39 -35.12
C LYS A 159 47.34 -13.73 -34.38
N VAL A 160 46.14 -14.31 -34.29
CA VAL A 160 45.90 -15.60 -33.62
C VAL A 160 46.70 -16.74 -34.26
N THR A 161 46.94 -16.68 -35.57
CA THR A 161 47.72 -17.69 -36.30
C THR A 161 49.23 -17.44 -36.27
N LYS A 162 49.70 -16.41 -35.55
CA LYS A 162 51.13 -16.08 -35.48
C LYS A 162 51.88 -17.10 -34.62
N ASN A 163 52.72 -17.87 -35.27
CA ASN A 163 53.60 -18.89 -34.71
C ASN A 163 55.09 -18.46 -34.86
N TRP A 164 55.97 -19.08 -34.07
CA TRP A 164 57.41 -18.85 -34.11
C TRP A 164 58.04 -19.71 -35.22
N SER A 165 59.19 -19.29 -35.78
CA SER A 165 59.91 -20.07 -36.78
C SER A 165 60.39 -21.40 -36.18
N SER A 166 59.98 -22.50 -36.81
CA SER A 166 60.51 -23.85 -36.58
C SER A 166 61.95 -23.99 -37.06
#